data_AF-A0AAJ5PTW6-F1
#
_entry.id   AF-A0AAJ5PTW6-F1
#
_cell.length_a   1.000
_cell.length_b   1.000
_cell.length_c   1.000
_cell.angle_alpha   90.00
_cell.angle_beta   90.00
_cell.angle_gamma   90.00
#
_symmetry.space_group_name_H-M   'P 1'
#
loop_
_entity.id
_entity.type
_entity.pdbx_description
1 polymer ?
#
loop_
_entity_poly.entity_id
_entity_poly.type
_entity_poly.pdbx_seq_one_letter_code
_entity_poly.pdbx_strand_id
1 'polypeptide(L)' 'MKKIIKKIKFSYYNIILGGLFGLFRSILLIFLFLLIFNYFNQNSYIYYIDHSMLISIFLKSKKYFLLLLSLF' A
#
# COMPACT_ATOMS: atom_id res chain seq x y z
N MET A 1 -30.97 -13.82 -20.55
CA MET A 1 -30.95 -12.97 -19.34
C MET A 1 -29.88 -13.39 -18.31
N LYS A 2 -29.94 -14.58 -17.69
CA LYS A 2 -28.98 -15.02 -16.63
C LYS A 2 -27.48 -14.90 -16.98
N LYS A 3 -27.08 -15.24 -18.22
CA LYS A 3 -25.68 -15.14 -18.68
C LYS A 3 -25.15 -13.70 -18.72
N ILE A 4 -25.98 -12.72 -19.06
CA ILE A 4 -25.60 -11.30 -19.19
C ILE A 4 -25.36 -10.68 -17.81
N ILE A 5 -26.27 -10.96 -16.86
CA ILE A 5 -26.17 -10.50 -15.46
C ILE A 5 -24.87 -11.02 -14.81
N LYS A 6 -24.51 -12.28 -15.08
CA LYS A 6 -23.27 -12.89 -14.56
C LYS A 6 -22.01 -12.22 -15.12
N LYS A 7 -22.03 -11.85 -16.40
CA LYS A 7 -20.90 -11.15 -17.07
C LYS A 7 -20.71 -9.73 -16.55
N ILE A 8 -21.80 -9.00 -16.28
CA ILE A 8 -21.76 -7.65 -15.67
C ILE A 8 -21.18 -7.72 -14.24
N LYS A 9 -21.63 -8.68 -13.42
CA LYS A 9 -21.04 -8.89 -12.08
C LYS A 9 -19.55 -9.21 -12.16
N PHE A 10 -19.13 -10.10 -13.06
CA PHE A 10 -17.71 -10.41 -13.28
C PHE A 10 -16.88 -9.20 -13.70
N SER A 11 -17.43 -8.34 -14.56
CA SER A 11 -16.76 -7.09 -14.96
C SER A 11 -16.49 -6.19 -13.75
N TYR A 12 -17.47 -6.05 -12.86
CA TYR A 12 -17.32 -5.25 -11.64
C TYR A 12 -16.27 -5.83 -10.69
N TYR A 13 -16.26 -7.16 -10.50
CA TYR A 13 -15.20 -7.82 -9.74
C TYR A 13 -13.81 -7.61 -10.35
N ASN A 14 -13.69 -7.65 -11.68
CA ASN A 14 -12.41 -7.39 -12.34
C ASN A 14 -11.94 -5.94 -12.16
N ILE A 15 -12.85 -4.97 -12.14
CA ILE A 15 -12.51 -3.57 -11.86
C ILE A 15 -12.01 -3.42 -10.41
N ILE A 16 -12.71 -4.03 -9.44
CA ILE A 16 -12.30 -4.02 -8.03
C ILE A 16 -10.94 -4.69 -7.86
N LEU A 17 -10.75 -5.87 -8.45
CA LEU A 17 -9.49 -6.60 -8.39
C LEU A 17 -8.36 -5.81 -9.06
N GLY A 18 -8.61 -5.22 -10.23
CA GLY A 18 -7.64 -4.36 -10.91
C GLY A 18 -7.22 -3.16 -10.07
N GLY A 19 -8.19 -2.49 -9.43
CA GLY A 19 -7.92 -1.39 -8.50
C GLY A 19 -7.11 -1.83 -7.28
N LEU A 20 -7.47 -2.96 -6.67
CA LEU A 20 -6.74 -3.54 -5.54
C LEU A 20 -5.30 -3.91 -5.92
N PHE A 21 -5.09 -4.55 -7.07
CA PHE A 21 -3.74 -4.88 -7.56
C PHE A 21 -2.94 -3.62 -7.88
N GLY A 22 -3.57 -2.58 -8.42
CA GLY A 22 -2.93 -1.28 -8.66
C GLY A 22 -2.44 -0.63 -7.37
N LEU A 23 -3.30 -0.58 -6.35
CA LEU A 23 -2.95 -0.06 -5.01
C LEU A 23 -1.85 -0.89 -4.35
N PHE A 24 -1.94 -2.22 -4.45
CA PHE A 24 -0.91 -3.09 -3.90
C PHE A 24 0.45 -2.83 -4.56
N ARG A 25 0.49 -2.69 -5.89
CA ARG A 25 1.72 -2.44 -6.64
C ARG A 25 2.34 -1.08 -6.31
N SER A 26 1.54 -0.04 -6.14
CA SER A 26 2.04 1.29 -5.78
C SER A 26 2.63 1.32 -4.38
N ILE A 27 1.98 0.67 -3.41
CA ILE A 27 2.51 0.49 -2.05
C ILE A 27 3.86 -0.22 -2.09
N LEU A 28 3.97 -1.31 -2.86
CA LEU A 28 5.18 -2.10 -2.99
C LEU A 28 6.36 -1.28 -3.56
N LEU A 29 6.10 -0.43 -4.56
CA LEU A 29 7.09 0.50 -5.10
C LEU A 29 7.57 1.52 -4.08
N ILE A 30 6.67 2.13 -3.31
CA ILE A 30 7.02 3.10 -2.26
C ILE A 30 7.93 2.47 -1.22
N PHE A 31 7.65 1.23 -0.83
CA PHE A 31 8.52 0.46 0.07
C PHE A 31 9.92 0.23 -0.51
N LEU A 32 9.99 -0.11 -1.78
CA LEU A 32 11.27 -0.36 -2.45
C LEU A 32 12.13 0.91 -2.48
N PHE A 33 11.53 2.06 -2.79
CA PHE A 33 12.22 3.35 -2.72
C PHE A 33 12.69 3.69 -1.29
N LEU A 34 11.85 3.48 -0.28
CA LEU A 34 12.23 3.72 1.11
C LEU A 34 13.41 2.84 1.55
N LEU A 35 13.43 1.56 1.12
CA LEU A 35 14.55 0.66 1.40
C LEU A 35 15.85 1.14 0.74
N ILE A 36 15.78 1.58 -0.52
CA ILE A 36 16.92 2.12 -1.25
C ILE A 36 17.44 3.38 -0.51
N PHE A 37 16.57 4.34 -0.20
CA PHE A 37 17.00 5.55 0.50
C PHE A 37 17.58 5.26 1.88
N ASN A 38 16.99 4.33 2.63
CA ASN A 38 17.52 3.92 3.94
C ASN A 38 18.93 3.31 3.83
N TYR A 39 19.20 2.54 2.77
CA TYR A 39 20.51 1.92 2.56
C TYR A 39 21.58 2.91 2.12
N PHE A 40 21.24 3.83 1.19
CA PHE A 40 22.23 4.72 0.59
C PHE A 40 22.43 6.04 1.33
N ASN A 41 21.37 6.63 1.91
CA ASN A 41 21.46 7.94 2.52
C ASN A 41 20.40 8.14 3.61
N GLN A 42 20.82 7.92 4.85
CA GLN A 42 19.98 8.03 6.03
C GLN A 42 19.39 9.44 6.23
N ASN A 43 20.11 10.50 5.85
CA ASN A 43 19.61 11.87 5.96
C ASN A 43 18.47 12.13 4.97
N SER A 44 18.61 11.66 3.72
CA SER A 44 17.54 11.74 2.74
C SER A 44 16.33 10.89 3.12
N TYR A 45 16.55 9.72 3.74
CA TYR A 45 15.49 8.87 4.25
C TYR A 45 14.67 9.58 5.35
N ILE A 46 15.34 10.18 6.35
CA ILE A 46 14.68 10.94 7.42
C ILE A 46 13.90 12.13 6.83
N TYR A 47 14.53 12.89 5.93
CA TYR A 47 13.87 14.01 5.26
C TYR A 47 12.59 13.58 4.52
N TYR A 48 12.64 12.45 3.81
CA TYR A 48 11.51 11.91 3.05
C TYR A 48 10.39 11.39 3.96
N ILE A 49 10.73 10.78 5.10
CA ILE A 49 9.75 10.35 6.11
C ILE A 49 9.04 11.54 6.74
N ASP A 50 9.80 12.59 7.10
CA ASP A 50 9.25 13.75 7.81
C ASP A 50 8.39 14.64 6.92
N HIS A 51 8.74 14.77 5.64
CA HIS A 51 8.01 15.64 4.70
C HIS A 51 6.90 14.91 3.92
N SER A 52 6.88 13.57 3.89
CA SER A 52 5.86 12.81 3.18
C SER A 52 4.72 12.38 4.11
N MET A 53 3.58 13.06 3.99
CA MET A 53 2.36 12.75 4.76
C MET A 53 1.91 11.29 4.56
N LEU A 54 2.00 10.77 3.33
CA LEU A 54 1.62 9.40 2.98
C LEU A 54 2.49 8.35 3.70
N ILE A 55 3.79 8.60 3.77
CA ILE A 55 4.75 7.69 4.41
C ILE A 55 4.62 7.76 5.93
N SER A 56 4.38 8.95 6.50
CA SER A 56 4.16 9.09 7.93
C SER A 56 2.89 8.36 8.40
N ILE A 57 1.79 8.47 7.63
CA ILE A 57 0.55 7.72 7.87
C ILE A 57 0.85 6.23 7.78
N PHE A 58 1.57 5.80 6.74
CA PHE A 58 1.92 4.40 6.53
C PHE A 58 2.74 3.81 7.69
N LEU A 59 3.77 4.53 8.17
CA LEU A 59 4.60 4.10 9.29
C LEU A 59 3.83 4.05 10.62
N LYS A 60 2.93 5.01 10.85
CA LYS A 60 2.00 4.96 11.99
C LYS A 60 1.08 3.74 11.91
N SER A 61 0.47 3.49 10.76
CA SER A 61 -0.37 2.30 10.54
C SER A 61 0.40 1.00 10.79
N LYS A 62 1.65 0.90 10.32
CA LYS A 62 2.54 -0.24 10.62
C LYS A 62 2.76 -0.40 12.12
N LYS A 63 3.04 0.70 12.84
CA LYS A 63 3.26 0.68 14.30
C LYS A 63 2.03 0.19 15.05
N TYR A 64 0.83 0.67 14.69
CA TYR A 64 -0.43 0.20 15.29
C TYR A 64 -0.72 -1.26 14.97
N PHE A 65 -0.46 -1.70 13.74
CA PHE A 65 -0.63 -3.10 13.35
C PHE A 65 0.30 -4.04 14.13
N LEU A 66 1.57 -3.68 14.29
CA LEU A 66 2.52 -4.45 15.11
C LEU A 66 2.12 -4.47 16.59
N LEU A 67 1.63 -3.36 17.12
CA LEU A 67 1.17 -3.28 18.50
C LEU A 67 -0.07 -4.16 18.75
N LEU A 68 -1.03 -4.15 17.81
CA LEU A 68 -2.18 -5.05 17.84
C LEU A 68 -1.74 -6.52 17.78
N LEU A 69 -0.77 -6.85 16.91
CA LEU A 69 -0.23 -8.21 16.80
C LEU A 69 0.44 -8.66 18.10
N SER A 70 1.15 -7.76 18.80
CA SER A 70 1.80 -8.08 20.08
C SER A 70 0.83 -8.26 21.27
N LEU A 71 -0.42 -7.85 21.11
CA LEU A 71 -1.48 -7.97 22.13
C LEU A 71 -2.24 -9.31 22.03
N PHE A 72 -2.07 -10.06 20.94
CA PHE A 72 -2.61 -11.40 20.71
C PHE A 72 -1.53 -12.46 20.94
#